data_AF-A0A0B2PJW1-F1
#
_entry.id   AF-A0A0B2PJW1-F1
#
_cell.length_a   1.000
_cell.length_b   1.000
_cell.length_c   1.000
_cell.angle_alpha   90.00
_cell.angle_beta   90.00
_cell.angle_gamma   90.00
#
_symmetry.space_group_name_H-M   'P 1'
#
loop_
_entity.id
_entity.type
_entity.pdbx_description
1 polymer ?
#
loop_
_entity_poly.entity_id
_entity_poly.type
_entity_poly.pdbx_seq_one_letter_code
_entity_poly.pdbx_strand_id
1 'polypeptide(L)' 'DFRPISLIGCVYKIIAKLLANRLSKVMNHLIDERQTAFVKGRQLLHGVLIANEVVEEARRSKRPCMVFKVDFEK' A
#
# COMPACT_ATOMS: atom_id res chain seq x y z
N ASP A 1 3.06 -6.24 22.37
CA ASP A 1 4.45 -6.41 21.88
C ASP A 1 5.08 -5.10 21.45
N PHE A 2 6.34 -4.88 21.83
CA PHE A 2 7.11 -3.71 21.39
C PHE A 2 7.58 -3.90 19.94
N ARG A 3 7.52 -2.84 19.13
CA ARG A 3 8.10 -2.81 17.78
C ARG A 3 9.43 -2.05 17.84
N PRO A 4 10.59 -2.73 17.95
CA PRO A 4 11.87 -2.04 18.01
C PRO A 4 12.14 -1.32 16.69
N ILE A 5 12.70 -0.11 16.78
CA ILE A 5 13.14 0.69 15.63
C ILE A 5 14.66 0.63 15.58
N SER A 6 15.21 0.16 14.47
CA SER A 6 16.66 0.15 14.25
C SER A 6 17.16 1.55 13.90
N LEU A 7 17.93 2.16 14.80
CA LEU A 7 18.59 3.43 14.54
C LEU A 7 19.96 3.20 13.87
N ILE A 8 19.93 3.05 12.55
CA ILE A 8 21.14 2.88 11.72
C ILE A 8 21.80 4.22 11.36
N GLY A 9 23.10 4.17 11.02
CA GLY A 9 23.91 5.34 10.69
C GLY A 9 23.39 6.16 9.50
N CYS A 10 23.74 7.45 9.47
CA CYS A 10 23.26 8.41 8.46
C CYS A 10 23.65 8.01 7.03
N VAL A 11 24.87 7.51 6.82
CA VAL A 11 25.37 7.08 5.50
C VAL A 11 24.46 6.01 4.90
N TYR A 12 24.06 5.02 5.69
CA TYR A 12 23.14 3.98 5.24
C TYR A 12 21.80 4.57 4.80
N LYS A 13 21.23 5.49 5.59
CA LYS A 13 19.94 6.14 5.26
C LYS A 13 20.03 6.93 3.95
N ILE A 14 21.17 7.58 3.68
CA ILE A 14 21.41 8.32 2.43
C ILE A 14 21.41 7.34 1.24
N ILE A 15 22.18 6.26 1.32
CA ILE A 15 22.25 5.25 0.26
C ILE A 15 20.88 4.62 0.01
N ALA A 16 20.18 4.21 1.07
CA ALA A 16 18.84 3.63 0.98
C ALA A 16 17.85 4.60 0.30
N LYS A 17 17.89 5.90 0.66
CA LYS A 17 17.04 6.91 0.04
C LYS A 17 17.35 7.11 -1.44
N LEU A 18 18.63 7.10 -1.82
CA LEU A 18 19.06 7.20 -3.21
C LEU A 18 18.51 6.02 -4.04
N LEU A 19 18.63 4.80 -3.53
CA LEU A 19 18.10 3.60 -4.18
C LEU A 19 16.57 3.66 -4.31
N ALA A 20 15.86 4.03 -3.23
CA ALA A 20 14.40 4.17 -3.26
C ALA A 20 13.94 5.22 -4.30
N ASN A 21 14.66 6.34 -4.42
CA ASN A 21 14.36 7.37 -5.41
C ASN A 21 14.63 6.91 -6.86
N ARG A 22 15.58 5.99 -7.09
CA ARG A 22 15.79 5.38 -8.40
C ARG A 22 14.66 4.41 -8.74
N LEU A 23 14.27 3.56 -7.78
CA LEU A 23 13.22 2.58 -7.96
C LEU A 23 11.85 3.25 -8.20
N SER A 24 11.56 4.35 -7.50
CA SER A 24 10.27 5.05 -7.62
C SER A 24 9.93 5.50 -9.04
N LYS A 25 10.94 5.68 -9.92
CA LYS A 25 10.74 6.04 -11.33
C LYS A 25 10.08 4.95 -12.16
N VAL A 26 10.22 3.68 -11.77
CA VAL A 26 9.68 2.53 -12.51
C VAL A 26 8.52 1.85 -11.77
N MET A 27 8.32 2.15 -10.48
CA MET A 27 7.29 1.49 -9.65
C MET A 27 5.90 1.52 -10.27
N ASN A 28 5.49 2.63 -10.89
CA ASN A 28 4.17 2.76 -11.50
C ASN A 28 3.90 1.77 -12.64
N HIS A 29 4.96 1.25 -13.29
CA HIS A 29 4.84 0.26 -14.36
C HIS A 29 4.93 -1.19 -13.85
N LEU A 30 5.36 -1.39 -12.60
CA LEU A 30 5.60 -2.71 -12.02
C LEU A 30 4.44 -3.18 -11.12
N ILE A 31 3.66 -2.25 -10.58
CA ILE A 31 2.58 -2.54 -9.62
C ILE A 31 1.22 -2.22 -10.22
N ASP A 32 0.21 -2.96 -9.76
CA ASP A 32 -1.19 -2.71 -10.11
C ASP A 32 -1.66 -1.34 -9.62
N GLU A 33 -2.61 -0.73 -10.34
CA GLU A 33 -3.20 0.57 -9.97
C GLU A 33 -3.89 0.55 -8.61
N ARG A 34 -4.39 -0.62 -8.17
CA ARG A 34 -5.06 -0.81 -6.87
C ARG A 34 -4.09 -0.77 -5.69
N GLN A 35 -2.78 -0.88 -5.92
CA GLN A 35 -1.77 -0.76 -4.87
C GLN A 35 -1.52 0.72 -4.52
N THR A 36 -2.18 1.22 -3.48
CA THR A 36 -2.19 2.65 -3.15
C THR A 36 -1.14 3.09 -2.12
N ALA A 37 -0.71 2.21 -1.22
CA ALA A 37 0.19 2.57 -0.12
C ALA A 37 1.65 2.73 -0.58
N PHE A 38 2.35 3.71 0.00
CA PHE A 38 3.79 3.98 -0.21
C PHE A 38 4.23 4.32 -1.64
N VAL A 39 3.28 4.66 -2.53
CA VAL A 39 3.56 5.05 -3.92
C VAL A 39 3.36 6.55 -4.08
N LYS A 40 4.33 7.24 -4.67
CA LYS A 40 4.24 8.70 -4.90
C LYS A 40 3.06 9.01 -5.81
N GLY A 41 2.22 9.96 -5.40
CA GLY A 41 1.06 10.41 -6.16
C GLY A 41 -0.20 9.54 -5.98
N ARG A 42 -0.15 8.46 -5.20
CA ARG A 42 -1.32 7.68 -4.80
C ARG A 42 -1.69 8.00 -3.36
N GLN A 43 -2.98 8.14 -3.07
CA GLN A 43 -3.49 8.41 -1.72
C GLN A 43 -4.17 7.16 -1.15
N LEU A 44 -3.94 6.91 0.15
CA LEU A 44 -4.55 5.78 0.86
C LEU A 44 -6.10 5.84 0.82
N LEU A 45 -6.67 7.05 0.84
CA LEU A 45 -8.11 7.27 0.79
C LEU A 45 -8.77 6.71 -0.47
N HIS A 46 -8.06 6.66 -1.61
CA HIS A 46 -8.59 6.03 -2.81
C HIS A 46 -8.85 4.53 -2.61
N GLY A 47 -7.98 3.84 -1.86
CA GLY A 47 -8.17 2.41 -1.57
C GLY A 47 -9.40 2.17 -0.69
N VAL A 48 -9.65 3.05 0.29
CA VAL A 48 -10.84 2.98 1.16
C VAL A 48 -12.11 3.25 0.36
N LEU A 49 -12.09 4.23 -0.53
CA LEU A 49 -13.23 4.56 -1.39
C LEU A 49 -13.61 3.38 -2.29
N ILE A 50 -12.63 2.81 -3.01
CA ILE A 50 -12.85 1.66 -3.90
C ILE A 50 -13.44 0.48 -3.12
N ALA A 51 -12.91 0.18 -1.94
CA ALA A 51 -13.43 -0.91 -1.11
C ALA A 51 -14.90 -0.68 -0.71
N ASN A 52 -15.26 0.56 -0.36
CA ASN A 52 -16.62 0.91 0.02
C ASN A 52 -17.59 0.80 -1.18
N GLU A 53 -17.17 1.25 -2.36
CA GLU A 53 -17.97 1.14 -3.60
C GLU A 53 -18.23 -0.32 -3.98
N VAL A 54 -17.21 -1.19 -3.89
CA VAL A 54 -17.36 -2.63 -4.17
C VAL A 54 -18.35 -3.30 -3.22
N VAL A 55 -18.32 -2.96 -1.94
CA VAL A 55 -19.27 -3.49 -0.94
C VAL A 55 -20.68 -2.99 -1.21
N GLU A 56 -20.84 -1.71 -1.53
CA GLU A 56 -22.15 -1.13 -1.85
C GLU A 56 -22.73 -1.71 -3.15
N GLU A 57 -21.91 -1.97 -4.16
CA GLU A 57 -22.32 -2.63 -5.40
C GLU A 57 -22.80 -4.06 -5.14
N ALA A 58 -22.08 -4.83 -4.32
CA ALA A 58 -22.49 -6.19 -3.95
C ALA A 58 -23.83 -6.18 -3.20
N ARG A 59 -24.01 -5.22 -2.29
CA ARG A 59 -25.28 -5.01 -1.56
C ARG A 59 -26.43 -4.69 -2.50
N ARG A 60 -26.23 -3.74 -3.43
CA ARG A 60 -27.23 -3.33 -4.43
C ARG A 60 -27.62 -4.46 -5.38
N SER A 61 -26.65 -5.26 -5.81
CA SER A 61 -26.87 -6.41 -6.69
C SER A 61 -27.39 -7.65 -5.97
N LYS A 62 -27.59 -7.59 -4.64
CA LYS A 62 -27.99 -8.72 -3.77
C LYS A 62 -27.10 -9.95 -3.94
N ARG A 63 -25.82 -9.73 -4.28
CA ARG A 63 -24.84 -10.81 -4.42
C ARG A 63 -24.19 -11.08 -3.06
N PRO A 64 -24.03 -12.36 -2.67
CA PRO A 64 -23.26 -12.68 -1.49
C PRO A 64 -21.82 -12.15 -1.64
N CYS A 65 -21.32 -11.47 -0.61
CA CYS A 65 -19.99 -10.87 -0.58
C CYS A 65 -19.23 -11.38 0.64
N MET A 66 -17.94 -11.67 0.47
CA MET A 66 -17.03 -12.01 1.55
C MET A 66 -15.82 -11.09 1.47
N VAL A 67 -15.48 -10.43 2.58
CA VAL A 67 -14.27 -9.62 2.69
C VAL A 67 -13.22 -10.45 3.41
N PHE A 68 -12.11 -10.72 2.72
CA PHE A 68 -10.99 -11.44 3.30
C PHE A 68 -9.88 -10.46 3.67
N LYS A 69 -9.74 -10.18 4.96
CA LYS A 69 -8.68 -9.32 5.50
C LYS A 69 -7.45 -10.18 5.80
N VAL A 70 -6.40 -9.99 5.01
CA VAL A 70 -5.10 -10.63 5.21
C VAL A 70 -4.12 -9.60 5.75
N ASP A 71 -3.28 -10.03 6.69
CA ASP A 71 -2.14 -9.26 7.17
C ASP A 71 -0.91 -10.16 7.23
N PHE A 72 0.26 -9.57 7.09
CA PHE A 72 1.51 -10.31 7.26
C PHE A 72 1.91 -10.31 8.73
N GLU A 73 2.20 -11.50 9.27
CA GLU A 73 2.91 -11.59 10.54
C GLU A 73 4.35 -11.11 10.37
N LYS A 74 4.90 -10.48 11.40
CA LYS A 74 6.24 -9.88 11.38
C LYS A 74 7.29 -10.88 11.81
#